data_AF-A0AAW5ECG8-F1
#
_entry.id   AF-A0AAW5ECG8-F1
#
_cell.length_a   1.000
_cell.length_b   1.000
_cell.length_c   1.000
_cell.angle_alpha   90.00
_cell.angle_beta   90.00
_cell.angle_gamma   90.00
#
_symmetry.space_group_name_H-M   'P 1'
#
loop_
_entity.id
_entity.type
_entity.pdbx_description
1 polymer ?
#
loop_
_entity_poly.entity_id
_entity_poly.type
_entity_poly.pdbx_seq_one_letter_code
_entity_poly.pdbx_strand_id
1 'polypeptide(L)'
;MKQEKERLKNQLNQELGSLQFTKQQKVIDRIHPITWKQKMASILNKEIELPLLPLSLAILLLLLPLGIKGFLPQNSSQSDKVLVEINGNIYWKDELDRAVKRYEN
;
A
#
# COMPACT_ATOMS: atom_id res chain seq x y z
N MET A 1 -9.58 2.49 -61.93
CA MET A 1 -9.78 3.61 -60.98
C MET A 1 -9.77 3.17 -59.50
N LYS A 2 -10.87 2.74 -58.86
CA LYS A 2 -10.85 2.40 -57.40
C LYS A 2 -9.93 1.23 -57.04
N GLN A 3 -9.97 0.15 -57.84
CA GLN A 3 -9.20 -1.07 -57.59
C GLN A 3 -7.69 -0.90 -57.83
N GLU A 4 -7.29 -0.08 -58.80
CA GLU A 4 -5.87 0.26 -59.00
C GLU A 4 -5.30 1.06 -57.82
N LYS A 5 -6.10 1.99 -57.27
CA LYS A 5 -5.71 2.81 -56.13
C LYS A 5 -5.49 1.95 -54.88
N GLU A 6 -6.33 0.93 -54.68
CA GLU A 6 -6.19 -0.05 -53.60
C GLU A 6 -4.94 -0.93 -53.78
N ARG A 7 -4.67 -1.41 -54.99
CA ARG A 7 -3.46 -2.18 -55.30
C ARG A 7 -2.19 -1.38 -55.05
N LEU A 8 -2.16 -0.12 -55.50
CA LEU A 8 -1.03 0.78 -55.30
C LEU A 8 -0.80 1.07 -53.81
N LYS A 9 -1.87 1.29 -53.04
CA LYS A 9 -1.81 1.47 -51.58
C LYS A 9 -1.24 0.25 -50.86
N ASN A 10 -1.63 -0.96 -51.29
CA ASN A 10 -1.16 -2.20 -50.68
C ASN A 10 0.33 -2.46 -50.97
N GLN A 11 0.78 -2.21 -52.20
CA GLN A 11 2.21 -2.27 -52.52
C GLN A 11 3.01 -1.26 -51.72
N LEU A 12 2.53 -0.01 -51.65
CA LEU A 12 3.20 1.04 -50.87
C LEU A 12 3.26 0.69 -49.37
N ASN A 13 2.20 0.10 -48.81
CA ASN A 13 2.21 -0.37 -47.42
C ASN A 13 3.16 -1.55 -47.19
N GLN A 14 3.34 -2.45 -48.16
CA GLN A 14 4.35 -3.52 -48.06
C GLN A 14 5.77 -2.95 -48.13
N GLU A 15 6.04 -2.00 -49.03
CA GLU A 15 7.33 -1.34 -49.17
C GLU A 15 7.68 -0.53 -47.92
N LEU A 16 6.73 0.27 -47.42
CA LEU A 16 6.89 1.12 -46.24
C LEU A 16 6.73 0.38 -44.91
N GLY A 17 6.18 -0.84 -44.89
CA GLY A 17 6.00 -1.63 -43.67
C GLY A 17 7.31 -1.98 -42.97
N SER A 18 8.41 -2.03 -43.72
CA SER A 18 9.78 -2.18 -43.22
C SER A 18 10.32 -0.91 -42.54
N LEU A 19 9.78 0.26 -42.90
CA LEU A 19 10.13 1.57 -42.36
C LEU A 19 9.20 1.90 -41.20
N GLN A 20 9.44 1.29 -40.05
CA GLN A 20 8.75 1.67 -38.82
C GLN A 20 9.45 2.87 -38.18
N PHE A 21 8.70 3.95 -37.97
CA PHE A 21 9.18 5.13 -37.23
C PHE A 21 9.31 4.80 -35.73
N THR A 22 10.38 4.10 -35.35
CA THR A 22 10.66 3.69 -33.96
C THR A 22 11.01 4.86 -33.04
N LYS A 23 11.37 6.02 -33.63
CA LYS A 23 11.89 7.18 -32.91
C LYS A 23 10.85 8.27 -32.65
N GLN A 24 9.58 8.07 -33.00
CA GLN A 24 8.55 9.10 -32.75
C GLN A 24 8.52 9.51 -31.27
N GLN A 25 8.53 8.54 -30.36
CA GLN A 25 8.62 8.80 -28.93
C GLN A 25 9.94 9.51 -28.56
N LYS A 26 11.06 9.08 -29.14
CA LYS A 26 12.39 9.67 -28.91
C LYS A 26 12.50 11.13 -29.41
N VAL A 27 11.74 11.50 -30.43
CA VAL A 27 11.65 12.88 -30.94
C VAL A 27 10.75 13.71 -30.03
N ILE A 28 9.61 13.17 -29.59
CA ILE A 28 8.72 13.83 -28.63
C ILE A 28 9.46 14.12 -27.33
N ASP A 29 10.17 13.13 -26.78
CA ASP A 29 10.94 13.27 -25.54
C ASP A 29 12.08 14.30 -25.67
N ARG A 30 12.57 14.55 -26.89
CA ARG A 30 13.62 15.54 -27.18
C ARG A 30 13.06 16.96 -27.34
N ILE A 31 11.89 17.10 -27.95
CA ILE A 31 11.25 18.40 -28.23
C ILE A 31 10.45 18.89 -27.00
N HIS A 32 9.90 17.96 -26.22
CA HIS A 32 9.18 18.22 -24.98
C HIS A 32 9.66 17.25 -23.90
N PRO A 33 10.77 17.57 -23.20
CA PRO A 33 11.24 16.75 -22.10
C PRO A 33 10.22 16.78 -20.96
N ILE A 34 9.52 15.68 -20.77
CA ILE A 34 8.55 15.51 -19.70
C ILE A 34 9.33 15.36 -18.40
N THR A 35 9.11 16.26 -17.44
CA THR A 35 9.73 16.13 -16.12
C THR A 35 9.14 14.92 -15.38
N TRP A 36 9.92 14.26 -14.52
CA TRP A 36 9.43 13.10 -13.73
C TRP A 36 8.12 13.41 -12.98
N LYS A 37 7.98 14.64 -12.47
CA LYS A 37 6.74 15.15 -11.87
C LYS A 37 5.56 15.14 -12.84
N GLN A 38 5.78 15.55 -14.08
CA GLN A 38 4.76 15.54 -15.14
C GLN A 38 4.44 14.12 -15.61
N LYS A 39 5.41 13.21 -15.59
CA LYS A 39 5.18 11.79 -15.89
C LYS A 39 4.29 11.13 -14.83
N MET A 40 4.56 11.38 -13.55
CA MET A 40 3.70 10.95 -12.44
C MET A 40 2.31 11.59 -12.54
N ALA A 41 2.25 12.90 -12.80
CA ALA A 41 0.98 13.59 -13.03
C ALA A 41 0.22 13.00 -14.22
N SER A 42 0.89 12.58 -15.30
CA SER A 42 0.24 11.93 -16.45
C SER A 42 -0.27 10.53 -16.14
N ILE A 43 0.39 9.81 -15.24
CA ILE A 43 -0.07 8.51 -14.74
C ILE A 43 -1.31 8.72 -13.88
N LEU A 44 -1.30 9.75 -13.03
CA LEU A 44 -2.42 10.14 -12.17
C LEU A 44 -3.60 10.76 -12.95
N ASN A 45 -3.32 11.49 -14.03
CA ASN A 45 -4.32 12.13 -14.91
C ASN A 45 -4.89 11.18 -15.97
N LYS A 46 -4.17 10.11 -16.35
CA LYS A 46 -4.74 9.08 -17.21
C LYS A 46 -5.76 8.32 -16.39
N GLU A 47 -7.01 8.80 -16.41
CA GLU A 47 -8.24 8.10 -16.08
C GLU A 47 -7.99 6.84 -15.26
N ILE A 48 -7.54 7.05 -14.03
CA ILE A 48 -7.38 5.98 -13.08
C ILE A 48 -8.81 5.64 -12.66
N GLU A 49 -9.53 4.90 -13.50
CA GLU A 49 -10.68 4.09 -13.10
C GLU A 49 -10.15 2.93 -12.25
N LEU A 50 -9.40 3.23 -11.19
CA LEU A 50 -9.12 2.19 -10.21
C LEU A 50 -10.46 1.88 -9.57
N PRO A 51 -10.95 0.64 -9.70
CA PRO A 51 -12.19 0.27 -9.07
C PRO A 51 -12.01 0.54 -7.56
N LEU A 52 -12.85 1.43 -7.01
CA LEU A 52 -12.71 1.94 -5.65
C LEU A 52 -12.79 0.81 -4.62
N LEU A 53 -13.57 -0.22 -4.92
CA LEU A 53 -13.76 -1.39 -4.06
C LEU A 53 -12.46 -2.17 -3.80
N PRO A 54 -11.76 -2.72 -4.81
CA PRO A 54 -10.52 -3.47 -4.57
C PRO A 54 -9.39 -2.58 -4.04
N LEU A 55 -9.32 -1.31 -4.45
CA LEU A 55 -8.28 -0.41 -3.96
C LEU A 55 -8.45 -0.09 -2.46
N SER A 56 -9.67 0.24 -2.04
CA SER A 56 -9.97 0.50 -0.64
C SER A 56 -9.77 -0.75 0.24
N LEU A 57 -10.15 -1.93 -0.26
CA LEU A 57 -9.91 -3.20 0.45
C LEU A 57 -8.42 -3.48 0.65
N ALA A 58 -7.60 -3.26 -0.39
CA ALA A 58 -6.15 -3.42 -0.31
C ALA A 58 -5.52 -2.45 0.70
N ILE A 59 -5.94 -1.18 0.68
CA ILE A 59 -5.48 -0.17 1.63
C ILE A 59 -5.86 -0.54 3.07
N LEU A 60 -7.11 -0.99 3.28
CA LEU A 60 -7.59 -1.42 4.59
C LEU A 60 -6.78 -2.61 5.11
N LEU A 61 -6.56 -3.64 4.29
CA LEU A 61 -5.77 -4.82 4.67
C LEU A 61 -4.32 -4.46 5.00
N LEU A 62 -3.73 -3.49 4.28
CA LEU A 62 -2.37 -3.03 4.53
C LEU A 62 -2.25 -2.25 5.86
N LEU A 63 -3.26 -1.44 6.20
CA LEU A 63 -3.28 -0.59 7.40
C LEU A 63 -3.77 -1.32 8.65
N LEU A 64 -4.58 -2.37 8.51
CA LEU A 64 -5.12 -3.17 9.60
C LEU A 64 -4.08 -3.61 10.65
N PRO A 65 -2.90 -4.18 10.27
CA PRO A 65 -1.91 -4.63 11.24
C PRO A 65 -1.24 -3.49 12.03
N LEU A 66 -1.23 -2.27 11.49
CA LEU A 66 -0.67 -1.11 12.19
C LEU A 66 -1.57 -0.66 13.34
N GLY A 67 -2.90 -0.71 13.15
CA GLY A 67 -3.86 -0.40 14.20
C GLY A 67 -3.92 -1.48 15.29
N ILE A 68 -3.82 -2.75 14.91
CA ILE A 68 -3.88 -3.88 15.85
C ILE A 68 -2.71 -3.87 16.84
N LYS A 69 -1.50 -3.51 16.40
CA LYS A 69 -0.33 -3.38 17.30
C LYS A 69 -0.50 -2.30 18.37
N GLY A 70 -1.29 -1.25 18.12
CA GLY A 70 -1.56 -0.20 19.08
C GLY A 70 -2.70 -0.53 20.07
N PHE A 71 -3.57 -1.48 19.71
CA PHE A 71 -4.76 -1.86 20.50
C PHE A 71 -4.61 -3.18 21.27
N LEU A 72 -3.66 -4.04 20.87
CA LEU A 72 -3.31 -5.19 21.70
C LEU A 72 -2.69 -4.66 22.98
N PRO A 73 -3.29 -4.89 24.17
CA PRO A 73 -2.54 -4.71 25.40
C PRO A 73 -1.29 -5.57 25.24
N GLN A 74 -0.12 -4.92 25.21
CA GLN A 74 1.15 -5.60 25.37
C GLN A 74 0.93 -6.44 26.62
N ASN A 75 0.88 -7.76 26.48
CA ASN A 75 0.73 -8.69 27.59
C ASN A 75 1.96 -8.44 28.46
N SER A 76 1.87 -7.46 29.34
CA SER A 76 2.83 -7.17 30.37
C SER A 76 2.75 -8.39 31.25
N SER A 77 3.72 -9.26 31.03
CA SER A 77 4.19 -10.31 31.90
C SER A 77 3.08 -11.03 32.64
N GLN A 78 2.92 -12.30 32.31
CA GLN A 78 2.41 -13.31 33.22
C GLN A 78 3.26 -13.26 34.51
N SER A 79 2.99 -12.28 35.36
CA SER A 79 3.43 -12.25 36.75
C SER A 79 2.60 -13.32 37.40
N ASP A 80 3.26 -14.32 37.97
CA ASP A 80 2.65 -15.39 38.73
C ASP A 80 1.78 -14.77 39.82
N LYS A 81 0.51 -14.58 39.47
CA LYS A 81 -0.52 -14.02 40.32
C LYS A 81 -0.84 -15.10 41.35
N VAL A 82 -0.10 -15.08 42.46
CA VAL A 82 -0.26 -16.00 43.57
C VAL A 82 -1.31 -15.42 44.53
N LEU A 83 -2.35 -16.22 44.81
CA LEU A 83 -3.34 -15.93 45.83
C LEU A 83 -2.79 -16.39 47.19
N VAL A 84 -2.95 -15.56 48.20
CA VAL A 84 -2.58 -15.87 49.59
C VAL A 84 -3.81 -15.70 50.48
N GLU A 85 -4.02 -16.65 51.39
CA GLU A 85 -5.10 -16.59 52.38
C GLU A 85 -4.55 -16.05 53.70
N ILE A 86 -5.15 -14.98 54.22
CA ILE A 86 -4.81 -14.39 55.51
C ILE A 86 -6.11 -14.17 56.27
N ASN A 87 -6.24 -14.80 57.42
CA ASN A 87 -7.40 -14.64 58.31
C ASN A 87 -8.75 -14.95 57.60
N GLY A 88 -8.78 -16.00 56.77
CA GLY A 88 -9.97 -16.41 56.02
C GLY A 88 -10.30 -15.54 54.80
N ASN A 89 -9.51 -14.51 54.51
CA ASN A 89 -9.67 -13.64 53.35
C ASN A 89 -8.57 -13.92 52.31
N ILE A 90 -8.94 -13.95 51.04
CA ILE A 90 -8.03 -14.26 49.93
C ILE A 90 -7.57 -12.96 49.28
N TYR A 91 -6.27 -12.75 49.22
CA TYR A 91 -5.65 -11.56 48.63
C TYR A 91 -4.68 -11.94 47.51
N TRP A 92 -4.48 -11.01 46.57
CA TRP A 92 -3.36 -11.10 45.63
C TRP A 92 -2.07 -10.70 46.33
N LYS A 93 -1.05 -11.57 46.28
CA LYS A 93 0.23 -11.35 46.96
C LYS A 93 0.87 -10.00 46.61
N ASP A 94 0.87 -9.63 45.33
CA ASP A 94 1.48 -8.37 44.86
C ASP A 94 0.83 -7.11 45.45
N GLU A 95 -0.48 -7.16 45.68
CA GLU A 95 -1.24 -6.04 46.26
C GLU A 95 -1.02 -5.96 47.77
N LEU A 96 -0.93 -7.11 48.44
CA LEU A 96 -0.59 -7.18 49.86
C LEU A 96 0.82 -6.62 50.13
N ASP A 97 1.83 -7.07 49.38
CA ASP A 97 3.21 -6.61 49.52
C ASP A 97 3.32 -5.10 49.25
N ARG A 98 2.54 -4.59 48.30
CA ARG A 98 2.44 -3.15 48.01
C ARG A 98 1.80 -2.37 49.16
N ALA A 99 0.73 -2.90 49.75
CA ALA A 99 0.06 -2.26 50.88
C ALA A 99 0.96 -2.22 52.11
N VAL A 100 1.62 -3.33 52.46
CA VAL A 100 2.57 -3.40 53.60
C VAL A 100 3.69 -2.38 53.44
N LYS A 101 4.32 -2.29 52.25
CA LYS A 101 5.36 -1.30 51.97
C LYS A 101 4.91 0.16 52.12
N ARG A 102 3.62 0.46 51.96
CA ARG A 102 3.09 1.82 52.18
C ARG A 102 2.97 2.18 53.66
N TYR A 103 2.88 1.19 54.54
CA TYR A 103 2.74 1.40 55.99
C TYR A 103 4.07 1.25 56.76
N GLU A 104 5.13 0.75 56.13
CA GLU A 104 6.47 0.63 56.72
C GLU A 104 7.34 1.91 56.57
N ASN A 105 6.77 3.05 56.14
CA ASN A 105 7.41 4.37 56.13
C ASN A 105 6.76 5.34 57.11
#